data_AF-A0A972UZ16-F1
#
_entry.id   AF-A0A972UZ16-F1
#
_cell.length_a   1.000
_cell.length_b   1.000
_cell.length_c   1.000
_cell.angle_alpha   90.00
_cell.angle_beta   90.00
_cell.angle_gamma   90.00
#
_symmetry.space_group_name_H-M   'P 1'
#
loop_
_entity.id
_entity.type
_entity.pdbx_description
1 polymer ?
#
loop_
_entity_poly.entity_id
_entity_poly.type
_entity_poly.pdbx_seq_one_letter_code
_entity_poly.pdbx_strand_id
1 'polypeptide(L)'
;MKSPISDFSFQGSSKRSFSDFISFLKSEDLKSKKIIKRFYVIYVIAAIFYILLFIVNPDPELTFQARISGSCFIVAFLIYIHLFRNKYIKLKKIDYLAASRHFLADAKKRFSFWNKELFWMIPTFILIDYGATFSLTKYINITNIITEILLIQLGYFCLIVISFYFGRLDWKKKKMPIFNKITNILAEFEE
;
A
#
# COMPACT_ATOMS: atom_id res chain seq x y z
N MET A 1 22.33 5.37 10.70
CA MET A 1 21.12 5.89 11.38
C MET A 1 20.64 4.84 12.37
N LYS A 2 20.89 5.01 13.67
CA LYS A 2 20.43 4.07 14.71
C LYS A 2 18.90 4.08 14.78
N SER A 3 18.29 2.91 14.96
CA SER A 3 16.85 2.79 15.17
C SER A 3 16.51 3.40 16.54
N PRO A 4 15.56 4.34 16.66
CA PRO A 4 15.15 4.93 17.94
C PRO A 4 14.48 3.93 18.90
N ILE A 5 14.45 2.65 18.55
CA ILE A 5 13.79 1.57 19.31
C ILE A 5 14.81 0.80 20.17
N SER A 6 16.11 0.94 19.95
CA SER A 6 17.15 0.20 20.71
C SER A 6 17.22 0.53 22.20
N ASP A 7 16.64 1.65 22.62
CA ASP A 7 16.84 2.19 23.97
C ASP A 7 15.69 1.85 24.93
N PHE A 8 14.72 1.03 24.50
CA PHE A 8 13.62 0.59 25.35
C PHE A 8 13.87 -0.80 25.93
N SER A 9 14.75 -0.92 26.92
CA SER A 9 14.87 -2.11 27.76
C SER A 9 13.88 -2.06 28.94
N PHE A 10 13.14 -3.15 29.15
CA PHE A 10 12.21 -3.31 30.26
C PHE A 10 12.97 -3.79 31.50
N GLN A 11 13.56 -2.88 32.27
CA GLN A 11 13.97 -3.13 33.65
C GLN A 11 13.72 -1.88 34.51
N GLY A 12 12.89 -2.01 35.55
CA GLY A 12 12.74 -1.04 36.64
C GLY A 12 11.80 0.16 36.46
N SER A 13 11.37 0.53 35.25
CA SER A 13 10.53 1.72 34.97
C SER A 13 9.27 1.43 34.11
N SER A 14 8.73 0.21 34.24
CA SER A 14 7.78 -0.46 33.33
C SER A 14 6.62 0.40 32.78
N LYS A 15 5.89 1.16 33.62
CA LYS A 15 4.74 1.97 33.15
C LYS A 15 5.14 3.12 32.21
N ARG A 16 6.30 3.74 32.43
CA ARG A 16 6.77 4.88 31.61
C ARG A 16 7.19 4.38 30.22
N SER A 17 7.99 3.31 30.19
CA SER A 17 8.41 2.62 28.95
C SER A 17 7.23 2.12 28.10
N PHE A 18 6.18 1.58 28.73
CA PHE A 18 4.97 1.14 28.03
C PHE A 18 4.16 2.31 27.46
N SER A 19 3.89 3.34 28.27
CA SER A 19 3.17 4.55 27.82
C SER A 19 3.91 5.24 26.67
N ASP A 20 5.24 5.33 26.75
CA ASP A 20 6.08 5.90 25.71
C ASP A 20 5.99 5.08 24.41
N PHE A 21 5.96 3.75 24.52
CA PHE A 21 5.76 2.87 23.36
C PHE A 21 4.39 3.04 22.72
N ILE A 22 3.31 3.15 23.50
CA ILE A 22 1.96 3.41 22.98
C ILE A 22 1.90 4.78 22.27
N SER A 23 2.55 5.80 22.84
CA SER A 23 2.63 7.13 22.21
C SER A 23 3.39 7.08 20.87
N PHE A 24 4.46 6.29 20.81
CA PHE A 24 5.23 6.06 19.59
C PHE A 24 4.40 5.31 18.53
N LEU A 25 3.68 4.25 18.90
CA LEU A 25 2.75 3.55 18.01
C LEU A 25 1.70 4.50 17.42
N LYS A 26 1.10 5.34 18.27
CA LYS A 26 0.14 6.37 17.84
C LYS A 26 0.78 7.32 16.82
N SER A 27 2.03 7.72 17.03
CA SER A 27 2.74 8.60 16.09
C SER A 27 2.95 7.93 14.71
N GLU A 28 3.28 6.65 14.68
CA GLU A 28 3.49 5.88 13.44
C GLU A 28 2.17 5.60 12.71
N ASP A 29 1.10 5.31 13.44
CA ASP A 29 -0.25 5.17 12.89
C ASP A 29 -0.75 6.50 12.32
N LEU A 30 -0.46 7.65 12.97
CA LEU A 30 -0.79 8.98 12.46
C LEU A 30 -0.04 9.31 11.16
N LYS A 31 1.25 8.97 11.06
CA LYS A 31 2.02 9.10 9.81
C LYS A 31 1.41 8.25 8.70
N SER A 32 1.11 6.99 9.00
CA SER A 32 0.45 6.06 8.07
C SER A 32 -0.91 6.58 7.60
N LYS A 33 -1.71 7.14 8.52
CA LYS A 33 -3.01 7.76 8.23
C LYS A 33 -2.88 8.94 7.25
N LYS A 34 -1.87 9.80 7.43
CA LYS A 34 -1.59 10.92 6.50
C LYS A 34 -1.22 10.41 5.11
N ILE A 35 -0.34 9.41 5.04
CA ILE A 35 0.10 8.80 3.78
C ILE A 35 -1.09 8.17 3.03
N ILE A 36 -1.89 7.36 3.72
CA ILE A 36 -3.08 6.71 3.14
C ILE A 36 -4.08 7.75 2.64
N LYS A 37 -4.31 8.84 3.40
CA LYS A 37 -5.22 9.92 2.95
C LYS A 37 -4.70 10.59 1.68
N ARG A 38 -3.39 10.84 1.56
CA ARG A 38 -2.79 11.42 0.35
C ARG A 38 -2.98 10.50 -0.85
N PHE A 39 -2.67 9.20 -0.71
CA PHE A 39 -2.90 8.24 -1.79
C PHE A 39 -4.37 8.16 -2.19
N TYR A 40 -5.29 8.10 -1.22
CA TYR A 40 -6.73 8.14 -1.50
C TYR A 40 -7.10 9.35 -2.39
N VAL A 41 -6.65 10.56 -2.04
CA VAL A 41 -6.93 11.77 -2.83
C VAL A 41 -6.31 11.70 -4.22
N ILE A 42 -5.05 11.26 -4.34
CA ILE A 42 -4.36 11.11 -5.63
C ILE A 42 -5.13 10.16 -6.55
N TYR A 43 -5.55 9.00 -6.03
CA TYR A 43 -6.29 8.02 -6.83
C TYR A 43 -7.69 8.50 -7.20
N VAL A 44 -8.37 9.28 -6.36
CA VAL A 44 -9.65 9.93 -6.71
C VAL A 44 -9.45 10.92 -7.87
N ILE A 45 -8.43 11.78 -7.78
CA ILE A 45 -8.12 12.73 -8.86
C ILE A 45 -7.77 12.00 -10.16
N ALA A 46 -6.94 10.96 -10.07
CA ALA A 46 -6.58 10.13 -11.22
C ALA A 46 -7.79 9.46 -11.86
N ALA A 47 -8.71 8.90 -11.06
CA ALA A 47 -9.95 8.31 -11.56
C ALA A 47 -10.81 9.33 -12.31
N ILE A 48 -11.02 10.52 -11.74
CA ILE A 48 -11.79 11.59 -12.39
C ILE A 48 -11.12 11.99 -13.70
N PHE A 49 -9.80 12.22 -13.68
CA PHE A 49 -9.04 12.61 -14.87
C PHE A 49 -9.16 11.56 -15.98
N TYR A 50 -9.00 10.27 -15.66
CA TYR A 50 -9.12 9.20 -16.65
C TYR A 50 -10.54 9.02 -17.17
N ILE A 51 -11.57 9.22 -16.34
CA ILE A 51 -12.98 9.22 -16.78
C ILE A 51 -13.20 10.33 -17.81
N LEU A 52 -12.72 11.55 -17.52
CA LEU A 52 -12.84 12.67 -18.46
C LEU A 52 -12.13 12.39 -19.78
N LEU A 53 -10.92 11.81 -19.72
CA LEU A 53 -10.09 11.55 -20.89
C LEU A 53 -10.64 10.39 -21.76
N PHE A 54 -11.06 9.27 -21.17
CA PHE A 54 -11.38 8.05 -21.91
C PHE A 54 -12.88 7.78 -22.09
N ILE A 55 -13.74 8.33 -21.22
CA ILE A 55 -15.19 8.10 -21.29
C ILE A 55 -15.90 9.33 -21.86
N VAL A 56 -15.67 10.51 -21.26
CA VAL A 56 -16.40 11.73 -21.61
C VAL A 56 -15.89 12.36 -22.92
N ASN A 57 -14.61 12.21 -23.23
CA ASN A 57 -14.03 12.79 -24.43
C ASN A 57 -14.68 12.23 -25.72
N PRO A 58 -15.33 13.08 -26.53
CA PRO A 58 -15.96 12.66 -27.79
C PRO A 58 -14.98 12.57 -28.96
N ASP A 59 -13.67 12.74 -28.72
CA ASP A 59 -12.63 12.67 -29.75
C ASP A 59 -12.77 11.41 -30.63
N PRO A 60 -12.99 11.57 -31.95
CA PRO A 60 -13.12 10.45 -32.87
C PRO A 60 -11.82 9.69 -33.10
N GLU A 61 -10.64 10.27 -32.82
CA GLU A 61 -9.35 9.58 -32.91
C GLU A 61 -9.13 8.61 -31.73
N LEU A 62 -9.96 8.70 -30.70
CA LEU A 62 -9.90 7.82 -29.53
C LEU A 62 -10.45 6.44 -29.88
N THR A 63 -9.55 5.56 -30.29
CA THR A 63 -9.89 4.18 -30.68
C THR A 63 -10.60 3.42 -29.57
N PHE A 64 -11.45 2.47 -29.94
CA PHE A 64 -12.15 1.59 -28.99
C PHE A 64 -11.18 0.88 -28.03
N GLN A 65 -10.01 0.49 -28.54
CA GLN A 65 -8.93 -0.11 -27.75
C GLN A 65 -8.39 0.84 -26.66
N ALA A 66 -8.24 2.14 -26.97
CA ALA A 66 -7.81 3.14 -26.00
C ALA A 66 -8.85 3.32 -24.88
N ARG A 67 -10.14 3.27 -25.22
CA ARG A 67 -11.24 3.35 -24.24
C ARG A 67 -11.27 2.14 -23.31
N ILE A 68 -11.02 0.93 -23.83
CA ILE A 68 -10.89 -0.29 -23.01
C ILE A 68 -9.70 -0.17 -22.05
N SER A 69 -8.53 0.21 -22.58
CA SER A 69 -7.32 0.40 -21.76
C SER A 69 -7.56 1.43 -20.64
N GLY A 70 -8.13 2.59 -20.97
CA GLY A 70 -8.50 3.61 -20.00
C GLY A 70 -9.48 3.09 -18.94
N SER A 71 -10.46 2.29 -19.34
CA SER A 71 -11.43 1.66 -18.43
C SER A 71 -10.75 0.71 -17.43
N CYS A 72 -9.75 -0.07 -17.85
CA CYS A 72 -8.96 -0.91 -16.96
C CYS A 72 -8.26 -0.09 -15.86
N PHE A 73 -7.65 1.05 -16.22
CA PHE A 73 -7.04 1.96 -15.24
C PHE A 73 -8.06 2.57 -14.29
N ILE A 74 -9.23 2.99 -14.78
CA ILE A 74 -10.32 3.53 -13.94
C ILE A 74 -10.76 2.50 -12.91
N VAL A 75 -11.01 1.25 -13.32
CA VAL A 75 -11.40 0.17 -12.40
C VAL A 75 -10.30 -0.09 -11.38
N ALA A 76 -9.04 -0.12 -11.79
CA ALA A 76 -7.91 -0.27 -10.86
C ALA A 76 -7.85 0.86 -9.82
N PHE A 77 -8.06 2.12 -10.25
CA PHE A 77 -8.12 3.26 -9.34
C PHE A 77 -9.28 3.17 -8.36
N LEU A 78 -10.47 2.77 -8.81
CA LEU A 78 -11.64 2.57 -7.93
C LEU A 78 -11.37 1.52 -6.85
N ILE A 79 -10.70 0.41 -7.20
CA ILE A 79 -10.29 -0.61 -6.21
C ILE A 79 -9.28 0.00 -5.22
N TYR A 80 -8.26 0.73 -5.68
CA TYR A 80 -7.32 1.41 -4.78
C TYR A 80 -8.00 2.42 -3.85
N ILE A 81 -8.94 3.23 -4.36
CA ILE A 81 -9.75 4.16 -3.57
C ILE A 81 -10.49 3.42 -2.46
N HIS A 82 -11.13 2.29 -2.78
CA HIS A 82 -11.83 1.46 -1.80
C HIS A 82 -10.87 0.91 -0.73
N LEU A 83 -9.71 0.37 -1.14
CA LEU A 83 -8.71 -0.16 -0.22
C LEU A 83 -8.15 0.90 0.72
N PHE A 84 -7.78 2.07 0.20
CA PHE A 84 -7.26 3.16 1.02
C PHE A 84 -8.32 3.75 1.96
N ARG A 85 -9.58 3.86 1.50
CA ARG A 85 -10.70 4.28 2.36
C ARG A 85 -10.89 3.31 3.53
N ASN A 86 -10.96 2.02 3.26
CA ASN A 86 -11.14 1.00 4.30
C ASN A 86 -10.00 1.04 5.31
N LYS A 87 -8.75 1.12 4.82
CA LYS A 87 -7.56 1.21 5.68
C LYS A 87 -7.55 2.48 6.52
N TYR A 88 -7.97 3.61 5.95
CA TYR A 88 -8.10 4.88 6.66
C TYR A 88 -9.15 4.81 7.78
N ILE A 89 -10.31 4.21 7.50
CA ILE A 89 -11.38 4.03 8.50
C ILE A 89 -10.90 3.14 9.65
N LYS A 90 -10.20 2.04 9.35
CA LYS A 90 -9.61 1.15 10.37
C LYS A 90 -8.65 1.92 11.29
N LEU A 91 -7.74 2.73 10.73
CA LEU A 91 -6.82 3.55 11.52
C LEU A 91 -7.53 4.65 12.32
N LYS A 92 -8.67 5.18 11.84
CA LYS A 92 -9.44 6.19 12.55
C LYS A 92 -10.15 5.63 13.80
N LYS A 93 -10.54 4.35 13.78
CA LYS A 93 -11.29 3.68 14.85
C LYS A 93 -10.41 3.10 15.97
N ILE A 94 -9.09 3.28 15.90
CA ILE A 94 -8.18 2.74 16.91
C ILE A 94 -8.38 3.50 18.22
N ASP A 95 -8.78 2.77 19.26
CA ASP A 95 -8.76 3.27 20.64
C ASP A 95 -7.41 2.94 21.28
N TYR A 96 -6.67 3.99 21.64
CA TYR A 96 -5.36 3.88 22.31
C TYR A 96 -5.47 3.90 23.83
N LEU A 97 -6.66 4.22 24.39
CA LEU A 97 -6.88 4.29 25.83
C LEU A 97 -7.05 2.89 26.42
N ALA A 98 -7.65 1.98 25.66
CA ALA A 98 -7.86 0.59 26.04
C ALA A 98 -6.66 -0.31 25.65
N ALA A 99 -5.42 0.11 25.95
CA ALA A 99 -4.15 -0.57 25.60
C ALA A 99 -4.06 -2.01 26.13
N SER A 100 -4.82 -2.89 25.48
CA SER A 100 -5.14 -4.26 25.87
C SER A 100 -4.40 -5.26 24.97
N ARG A 101 -4.41 -6.53 25.37
CA ARG A 101 -3.90 -7.64 24.55
C ARG A 101 -4.50 -7.63 23.13
N HIS A 102 -5.80 -7.35 23.01
CA HIS A 102 -6.47 -7.25 21.72
C HIS A 102 -5.92 -6.10 20.85
N PHE A 103 -5.69 -4.93 21.44
CA PHE A 103 -5.07 -3.79 20.75
C PHE A 103 -3.68 -4.16 20.19
N LEU A 104 -2.84 -4.82 21.00
CA LEU A 104 -1.50 -5.24 20.59
C LEU A 104 -1.53 -6.34 19.53
N ALA A 105 -2.45 -7.31 19.63
CA ALA A 105 -2.64 -8.34 18.62
C ALA A 105 -3.04 -7.74 17.26
N ASP A 106 -3.91 -6.73 17.26
CA ASP A 106 -4.28 -6.00 16.05
C ASP A 106 -3.15 -5.11 15.54
N ALA A 107 -2.36 -4.50 16.43
CA ALA A 107 -1.16 -3.76 16.05
C ALA A 107 -0.14 -4.69 15.36
N LYS A 108 0.10 -5.89 15.89
CA LYS A 108 0.97 -6.91 15.28
C LYS A 108 0.56 -7.21 13.84
N LYS A 109 -0.74 -7.37 13.58
CA LYS A 109 -1.28 -7.60 12.23
C LYS A 109 -1.02 -6.40 11.30
N ARG A 110 -1.17 -5.16 11.79
CA ARG A 110 -0.93 -3.93 10.99
C ARG A 110 0.54 -3.73 10.62
N PHE A 111 1.46 -4.10 11.51
CA PHE A 111 2.91 -3.98 11.29
C PHE A 111 3.53 -5.21 10.63
N SER A 112 2.78 -6.31 10.46
CA SER A 112 3.22 -7.47 9.68
C SER A 112 3.57 -7.09 8.24
N PHE A 113 4.59 -7.76 7.68
CA PHE A 113 4.95 -7.57 6.27
C PHE A 113 3.86 -8.12 5.34
N TRP A 114 3.39 -9.34 5.65
CA TRP A 114 2.32 -10.00 4.93
C TRP A 114 0.99 -9.74 5.63
N ASN A 115 0.07 -9.11 4.92
CA ASN A 115 -1.31 -8.88 5.35
C ASN A 115 -2.24 -9.44 4.26
N LYS A 116 -3.34 -10.08 4.65
CA LYS A 116 -4.37 -10.57 3.73
C LYS A 116 -4.90 -9.47 2.79
N GLU A 117 -4.84 -8.21 3.22
CA GLU A 117 -5.19 -7.04 2.41
C GLU A 117 -4.29 -6.86 1.17
N LEU A 118 -3.06 -7.40 1.15
CA LEU A 118 -2.19 -7.37 -0.04
C LEU A 118 -2.76 -8.19 -1.20
N PHE A 119 -3.48 -9.28 -0.93
CA PHE A 119 -4.07 -10.09 -2.00
C PHE A 119 -5.13 -9.33 -2.79
N TRP A 120 -5.80 -8.35 -2.16
CA TRP A 120 -6.73 -7.46 -2.87
C TRP A 120 -6.05 -6.49 -3.85
N MET A 121 -4.72 -6.37 -3.83
CA MET A 121 -3.97 -5.61 -4.83
C MET A 121 -3.65 -6.43 -6.08
N ILE A 122 -3.79 -7.76 -6.05
CA ILE A 122 -3.50 -8.60 -7.22
C ILE A 122 -4.42 -8.27 -8.41
N PRO A 123 -5.75 -8.13 -8.23
CA PRO A 123 -6.63 -7.72 -9.33
C PRO A 123 -6.24 -6.36 -9.92
N THR A 124 -5.76 -5.41 -9.09
CA THR A 124 -5.32 -4.11 -9.60
C THR A 124 -4.06 -4.21 -10.44
N PHE A 125 -3.13 -5.10 -10.09
CA PHE A 125 -1.93 -5.33 -10.90
C PHE A 125 -2.28 -5.96 -12.25
N ILE A 126 -3.21 -6.91 -12.29
CA ILE A 126 -3.64 -7.53 -13.56
C ILE A 126 -4.33 -6.48 -14.45
N LEU A 127 -5.21 -5.65 -13.89
CA LEU A 127 -5.90 -4.60 -14.64
C LEU A 127 -4.94 -3.55 -15.19
N ILE A 128 -3.96 -3.12 -14.38
CA ILE A 128 -2.93 -2.15 -14.81
C ILE A 128 -2.06 -2.75 -15.90
N ASP A 129 -1.65 -4.01 -15.75
CA ASP A 129 -0.81 -4.70 -16.74
C ASP A 129 -1.52 -4.82 -18.10
N TYR A 130 -2.77 -5.26 -18.09
CA TYR A 130 -3.60 -5.35 -19.28
C TYR A 130 -3.80 -3.96 -19.92
N GLY A 131 -4.20 -2.96 -19.11
CA GLY A 131 -4.37 -1.59 -19.58
C GLY A 131 -3.09 -1.00 -20.19
N ALA A 132 -1.94 -1.20 -19.52
CA ALA A 132 -0.65 -0.70 -19.96
C ALA A 132 -0.18 -1.38 -21.24
N THR A 133 -0.30 -2.71 -21.32
CA THR A 133 0.08 -3.47 -22.52
C THR A 133 -0.70 -2.97 -23.74
N PHE A 134 -2.02 -2.87 -23.64
CA PHE A 134 -2.86 -2.37 -24.74
C PHE A 134 -2.59 -0.91 -25.11
N SER A 135 -2.21 -0.08 -24.14
CA SER A 135 -1.88 1.32 -24.38
C SER A 135 -0.51 1.49 -25.04
N LEU A 136 0.49 0.71 -24.62
CA LEU A 136 1.89 0.92 -25.01
C LEU A 136 2.25 0.26 -26.35
N THR A 137 1.60 -0.87 -26.71
CA THR A 137 1.82 -1.51 -28.02
C THR A 137 1.47 -0.60 -29.19
N LYS A 138 0.64 0.44 -29.01
CA LYS A 138 0.34 1.42 -30.06
C LYS A 138 1.52 2.36 -30.36
N TYR A 139 2.41 2.57 -29.40
CA TYR A 139 3.49 3.55 -29.49
C TYR A 139 4.86 2.93 -29.74
N ILE A 140 5.02 1.66 -29.39
CA ILE A 140 6.20 0.88 -29.76
C ILE A 140 5.98 0.43 -31.20
N ASN A 141 6.96 0.68 -32.07
CA ASN A 141 6.90 0.34 -33.49
C ASN A 141 8.01 -0.66 -33.82
N ILE A 142 7.92 -1.83 -33.20
CA ILE A 142 8.80 -2.97 -33.49
C ILE A 142 8.03 -3.88 -34.44
N THR A 143 8.70 -4.41 -35.45
CA THR A 143 8.07 -5.24 -36.50
C THR A 143 7.40 -6.51 -35.99
N ASN A 144 7.61 -6.91 -34.74
CA ASN A 144 7.03 -8.11 -34.13
C ASN A 144 6.27 -7.80 -32.83
N ILE A 145 4.95 -7.95 -32.88
CA ILE A 145 4.03 -7.73 -31.75
C ILE A 145 4.38 -8.55 -30.50
N ILE A 146 4.93 -9.76 -30.66
CA ILE A 146 5.33 -10.61 -29.54
C ILE A 146 6.50 -9.95 -28.80
N THR A 147 7.46 -9.40 -29.54
CA THR A 147 8.62 -8.72 -28.97
C THR A 147 8.21 -7.45 -28.22
N GLU A 148 7.22 -6.71 -28.72
CA GLU A 148 6.67 -5.52 -28.04
C GLU A 148 6.03 -5.88 -26.70
N ILE A 149 5.16 -6.90 -26.70
CA ILE A 149 4.51 -7.38 -25.49
C ILE A 149 5.56 -7.85 -24.49
N LEU A 150 6.55 -8.65 -24.92
CA LEU A 150 7.62 -9.11 -24.04
C LEU A 150 8.43 -7.95 -23.44
N LEU A 151 8.71 -6.90 -24.21
CA LEU A 151 9.43 -5.72 -23.71
C LEU A 151 8.61 -4.95 -22.67
N ILE A 152 7.31 -4.76 -22.91
CA ILE A 152 6.39 -4.11 -21.96
C ILE A 152 6.30 -4.94 -20.67
N GLN A 153 6.13 -6.26 -20.79
CA GLN A 153 6.06 -7.18 -19.65
C GLN A 153 7.36 -7.17 -18.84
N LEU A 154 8.51 -7.19 -19.51
CA LEU A 154 9.81 -7.08 -18.84
C LEU A 154 9.92 -5.78 -18.04
N GLY A 155 9.53 -4.64 -18.63
CA GLY A 155 9.50 -3.36 -17.93
C GLY A 155 8.55 -3.36 -16.73
N TYR A 156 7.37 -3.95 -16.89
CA TYR A 156 6.37 -4.08 -15.82
C TYR A 156 6.87 -4.93 -14.66
N PHE A 157 7.44 -6.11 -14.92
CA PHE A 157 8.02 -6.97 -13.88
C PHE A 157 9.19 -6.28 -13.17
N CYS A 158 10.05 -5.56 -13.89
CA CYS A 158 11.11 -4.76 -13.27
C CYS A 158 10.54 -3.73 -12.28
N LEU A 159 9.48 -3.01 -12.64
CA LEU A 159 8.82 -2.05 -11.75
C LEU A 159 8.20 -2.73 -10.51
N ILE A 160 7.60 -3.91 -10.66
CA ILE A 160 7.07 -4.68 -9.53
C ILE A 160 8.21 -5.09 -8.59
N VAL A 161 9.30 -5.65 -9.12
CA VAL A 161 10.45 -6.11 -8.33
C VAL A 161 11.08 -4.95 -7.57
N ILE A 162 11.29 -3.82 -8.24
CA ILE A 162 11.84 -2.60 -7.62
C ILE A 162 10.90 -2.09 -6.51
N SER A 163 9.60 -2.01 -6.78
CA SER A 163 8.60 -1.56 -5.81
C SER A 163 8.54 -2.49 -4.58
N PHE A 164 8.58 -3.79 -4.81
CA PHE A 164 8.62 -4.79 -3.74
C PHE A 164 9.91 -4.67 -2.91
N TYR A 165 11.06 -4.50 -3.55
CA TYR A 165 12.35 -4.31 -2.89
C TYR A 165 12.34 -3.09 -1.97
N PHE A 166 11.89 -1.93 -2.45
CA PHE A 166 11.77 -0.73 -1.63
C PHE A 166 10.76 -0.90 -0.49
N GLY A 167 9.62 -1.57 -0.75
CA GLY A 167 8.65 -1.91 0.28
C GLY A 167 9.22 -2.81 1.38
N ARG A 168 10.07 -3.77 1.01
CA ARG A 168 10.78 -4.65 1.94
C ARG A 168 11.80 -3.89 2.77
N LEU A 169 12.57 -2.98 2.16
CA LEU A 169 13.53 -2.13 2.87
C LEU A 169 12.84 -1.20 3.87
N ASP A 170 11.74 -0.55 3.47
CA ASP A 170 10.97 0.33 4.35
C ASP A 170 10.40 -0.45 5.54
N TRP A 171 9.84 -1.64 5.28
CA TRP A 171 9.34 -2.52 6.33
C TRP A 171 10.45 -2.93 7.30
N LYS A 172 11.61 -3.38 6.80
CA LYS A 172 12.74 -3.83 7.62
C LYS A 172 13.25 -2.70 8.53
N LYS A 173 13.31 -1.47 8.01
CA LYS A 173 13.82 -0.31 8.77
C LYS A 173 12.82 0.23 9.78
N LYS A 174 11.53 0.34 9.42
CA LYS A 174 10.54 1.05 10.23
C LYS A 174 9.59 0.14 11.00
N LYS A 175 9.11 -0.93 10.38
CA LYS A 175 7.99 -1.74 10.90
C LYS A 175 8.44 -3.01 11.62
N MET A 176 9.51 -3.65 11.14
CA MET A 176 10.09 -4.83 11.78
C MET A 176 10.45 -4.63 13.26
N PRO A 177 11.13 -3.55 13.69
CA PRO A 177 11.45 -3.38 15.11
C PRO A 177 10.18 -3.19 15.98
N ILE A 178 9.15 -2.55 15.44
CA ILE A 178 7.84 -2.39 16.09
C ILE A 178 7.15 -3.75 16.23
N PHE A 179 7.13 -4.52 15.14
CA PHE A 179 6.54 -5.85 15.10
C PHE A 179 7.18 -6.79 16.13
N ASN A 180 8.51 -6.79 16.22
CA ASN A 180 9.25 -7.59 17.19
C ASN A 180 8.90 -7.16 18.63
N LYS A 181 8.88 -5.84 18.91
CA LYS A 181 8.54 -5.32 20.23
C LYS A 181 7.12 -5.68 20.65
N ILE A 182 6.13 -5.55 19.75
CA ILE A 182 4.75 -5.99 20.01
C ILE A 182 4.70 -7.50 20.30
N THR A 183 5.47 -8.29 19.55
CA THR A 183 5.50 -9.74 19.71
C THR A 183 6.06 -10.15 21.08
N ASN A 184 7.12 -9.49 21.54
CA ASN A 184 7.69 -9.74 22.87
C ASN A 184 6.69 -9.38 23.98
N ILE A 185 6.07 -8.19 23.91
CA ILE A 185 5.06 -7.79 24.91
C ILE A 185 3.87 -8.76 24.93
N LEU A 186 3.42 -9.24 23.77
CA LEU A 186 2.33 -10.22 23.71
C LEU A 186 2.71 -11.57 24.33
N ALA A 187 3.97 -11.98 24.27
CA ALA A 187 4.45 -13.20 24.92
C ALA A 187 4.47 -13.05 26.45
N GLU A 188 4.83 -11.87 26.97
CA GLU A 188 4.76 -11.56 28.42
C GLU A 188 3.32 -11.60 28.98
N PHE A 189 2.29 -11.51 28.14
CA PHE A 189 0.88 -11.69 28.54
C PHE A 189 0.42 -13.16 28.57
N GLU A 190 1.22 -14.08 28.04
CA GLU A 190 0.93 -15.51 27.97
C GLU A 190 1.65 -16.32 29.07
N GLU A 191 2.70 -15.75 29.66
CA GLU A 191 3.34 -16.19 30.92
C GLU A 191 2.55 -15.71 32.15
#